data_AF-A0AAU3AZH9-F1
#
_entry.id   AF-A0AAU3AZH9-F1
#
_cell.length_a   1.000
_cell.length_b   1.000
_cell.length_c   1.000
_cell.angle_alpha   90.00
_cell.angle_beta   90.00
_cell.angle_gamma   90.00
#
_symmetry.space_group_name_H-M   'P 1'
#
loop_
_entity.id
_entity.type
_entity.pdbx_description
1 polymer ?
#
loop_
_entity_poly.entity_id
_entity_poly.type
_entity_poly.pdbx_seq_one_letter_code
_entity_poly.pdbx_strand_id
1 'polypeptide(L)'
;MSEPKGPKRDRLSEVLTALEGMRAEQNIPPQQFSSMAMLVTDASLTADEPAIQAAHDGLRRLYGHHVRDDRDQGERAEQRGHLLGLLDMTTWALRRLPSSLRLNFTHQGHAASFLLAVAREPGLSNEQLIGRLGVDATEVSRIGRRLTAAGVVWKSRQWRHNAWSLTPRGTQYLESAGLIPPTPASLDYCVGVKVRPESLTGVVTDASGETHISRRIQARFDESQEQLIQGLAQFVRDLLNKVPAAAEAAKSGRTGLGVEIGGHVATASGEIINAPNYADNASWSGLSLGDLLCKATQLPTVVENDANAMAQLALSVGDADSSRDFAAVILDKGIGAGLMVDGELLHGSSGAAGEIGHVVVEPHQGDECSCGNKGCLESVAGSDAIARRVQQLTGGPVPDLARVVALFKSDDCGTLVEEALTEAGEALGRGIADLLNLANPERVVLYGPEALVSEDHERFPAAEVFLAAVRRCSTEHAFSTARDVVLVTRPYEDELGARAAAAVAWNRLDQD
;
A
#
# COMPACT_ATOMS: atom_id res chain seq x y z
N MET A 1 32.71 40.29 44.70
CA MET A 1 32.43 38.91 45.14
C MET A 1 31.37 38.34 44.21
N SER A 2 31.80 37.66 43.14
CA SER A 2 30.88 36.94 42.25
C SER A 2 30.59 35.59 42.89
N GLU A 3 29.32 35.30 43.14
CA GLU A 3 28.86 33.97 43.58
C GLU A 3 29.38 32.87 42.63
N PRO A 4 29.77 31.70 43.14
CA PRO A 4 30.14 30.59 42.29
C PRO A 4 28.90 30.10 41.53
N LYS A 5 28.97 30.09 40.20
CA LYS A 5 28.01 29.38 39.36
C LYS A 5 27.95 27.92 39.84
N GLY A 6 26.80 27.50 40.34
CA GLY A 6 26.54 26.12 40.72
C GLY A 6 26.83 25.14 39.57
N PRO A 7 26.99 23.83 39.87
CA PRO A 7 27.36 22.84 38.86
C PRO A 7 26.33 22.85 37.72
N LYS A 8 26.81 22.87 36.47
CA LYS A 8 25.97 22.61 35.28
C LYS A 8 25.31 21.24 35.49
N ARG A 9 23.99 21.21 35.68
CA ARG A 9 23.27 19.96 35.87
C ARG A 9 23.26 19.15 34.58
N ASP A 10 23.73 17.91 34.66
CA ASP A 10 23.79 16.93 33.56
C ASP A 10 22.40 16.32 33.30
N ARG A 11 21.86 16.52 32.09
CA ARG A 11 20.50 16.09 31.70
C ARG A 11 20.35 14.59 31.69
N LEU A 12 21.40 13.87 31.27
CA LEU A 12 21.42 12.42 31.32
C LEU A 12 21.23 11.93 32.77
N SER A 13 21.95 12.51 33.72
CA SER A 13 21.79 12.20 35.15
C SER A 13 20.38 12.53 35.67
N GLU A 14 19.77 13.63 35.24
CA GLU A 14 18.39 14.00 35.61
C GLU A 14 17.36 12.98 35.07
N VAL A 15 17.50 12.57 33.80
CA VAL A 15 16.65 11.54 33.17
C VAL A 15 16.79 10.21 33.88
N LEU A 16 18.01 9.76 34.17
CA LEU A 16 18.24 8.50 34.87
C LEU A 16 17.64 8.51 36.28
N THR A 17 17.79 9.62 37.01
CA THR A 17 17.18 9.79 38.34
C THR A 17 15.65 9.74 38.28
N ALA A 18 15.05 10.41 37.28
CA ALA A 18 13.60 10.39 37.10
C ALA A 18 13.07 8.99 36.77
N LEU A 19 13.79 8.23 35.93
CA LEU A 19 13.46 6.84 35.61
C LEU A 19 13.54 5.90 36.81
N GLU A 20 14.54 6.10 37.69
CA GLU A 20 14.65 5.34 38.93
C GLU A 20 13.46 5.62 39.87
N GLY A 21 13.07 6.89 40.00
CA GLY A 21 11.87 7.29 40.74
C GLY A 21 10.60 6.63 40.20
N MET A 22 10.38 6.68 38.89
CA MET A 22 9.24 6.03 38.24
C MET A 22 9.24 4.51 38.39
N ARG A 23 10.41 3.88 38.45
CA ARG A 23 10.54 2.42 38.61
C ARG A 23 10.25 1.96 40.04
N ALA A 24 10.52 2.81 41.04
CA ALA A 24 10.28 2.48 42.44
C ALA A 24 8.78 2.47 42.80
N GLU A 25 7.95 3.13 42.01
CA GLU A 25 6.52 3.26 42.24
C GLU A 25 5.73 2.12 41.59
N GLN A 26 4.78 1.55 42.33
CA GLN A 26 3.83 0.57 41.79
C GLN A 26 2.72 1.25 40.95
N ASN A 27 2.42 2.51 41.27
CA ASN A 27 1.49 3.39 40.56
C ASN A 27 2.21 4.75 40.41
N ILE A 28 2.77 4.99 39.22
CA ILE A 28 3.52 6.20 38.87
C ILE A 28 2.62 7.45 39.00
N PRO A 29 2.98 8.43 39.86
CA PRO A 29 2.22 9.66 40.02
C PRO A 29 2.22 10.52 38.74
N PRO A 30 1.12 11.22 38.41
CA PRO A 30 1.03 12.12 37.25
C PRO A 30 2.18 13.13 37.14
N GLN A 31 2.67 13.63 38.28
CA GLN A 31 3.76 14.61 38.33
C GLN A 31 5.08 14.04 37.81
N GLN A 32 5.32 12.73 37.95
CA GLN A 32 6.52 12.08 37.40
C GLN A 32 6.46 11.97 35.88
N PHE A 33 5.28 11.72 35.31
CA PHE A 33 5.08 11.79 33.85
C PHE A 33 5.31 13.19 33.32
N SER A 34 4.75 14.23 33.97
CA SER A 34 5.00 15.62 33.60
C SER A 34 6.48 15.99 33.68
N SER A 35 7.17 15.53 34.73
CA SER A 35 8.60 15.78 34.92
C SER A 35 9.44 15.11 33.83
N MET A 36 9.13 13.86 33.48
CA MET A 36 9.77 13.15 32.39
C MET A 36 9.50 13.82 31.03
N ALA A 37 8.27 14.27 30.78
CA ALA A 37 7.93 15.00 29.55
C ALA A 37 8.77 16.26 29.40
N MET A 38 8.91 17.05 30.48
CA MET A 38 9.76 18.25 30.48
C MET A 38 11.23 17.92 30.20
N LEU A 39 11.78 16.86 30.79
CA LEU A 39 13.15 16.43 30.54
C LEU A 39 13.37 16.00 29.09
N VAL A 40 12.42 15.23 28.53
CA VAL A 40 12.45 14.82 27.11
C VAL A 40 12.35 16.04 26.20
N THR A 41 11.48 17.01 26.49
CA THR A 41 11.37 18.25 25.72
C THR A 41 12.64 19.09 25.80
N ASP A 42 13.22 19.31 26.98
CA ASP A 42 14.49 20.05 27.14
C ASP A 42 15.64 19.38 26.39
N ALA A 43 15.76 18.05 26.52
CA ALA A 43 16.75 17.26 25.80
C ALA A 43 16.54 17.33 24.27
N SER A 44 15.29 17.35 23.81
CA SER A 44 14.96 17.52 22.39
C SER A 44 15.36 18.89 21.85
N LEU A 45 15.06 19.95 22.60
CA LEU A 45 15.39 21.34 22.21
C LEU A 45 16.90 21.59 22.18
N THR A 46 17.66 20.89 23.03
CA THR A 46 19.12 21.02 23.13
C THR A 46 19.89 19.99 22.32
N ALA A 47 19.17 19.12 21.60
CA ALA A 47 19.72 18.00 20.84
C ALA A 47 20.61 17.03 21.65
N ASP A 48 20.25 16.78 22.92
CA ASP A 48 20.99 15.90 23.84
C ASP A 48 20.64 14.42 23.61
N GLU A 49 21.23 13.83 22.56
CA GLU A 49 20.99 12.44 22.15
C GLU A 49 21.15 11.41 23.28
N PRO A 50 22.22 11.44 24.10
CA PRO A 50 22.36 10.51 25.23
C PRO A 50 21.19 10.57 26.21
N ALA A 51 20.70 11.77 26.54
CA ALA A 51 19.58 11.93 27.46
C ALA A 51 18.26 11.40 26.86
N ILE A 52 18.00 11.66 25.58
CA ILE A 52 16.78 11.18 24.91
C ILE A 52 16.81 9.65 24.74
N GLN A 53 17.97 9.08 24.38
CA GLN A 53 18.13 7.63 24.27
C GLN A 53 17.96 6.94 25.63
N ALA A 54 18.51 7.51 26.70
CA ALA A 54 18.33 7.00 28.06
C ALA A 54 16.86 7.05 28.48
N ALA A 55 16.14 8.14 28.18
CA ALA A 55 14.71 8.28 28.42
C ALA A 55 13.91 7.21 27.66
N HIS A 56 14.17 7.06 26.36
CA HIS A 56 13.49 6.09 25.50
C HIS A 56 13.65 4.65 26.03
N ASP A 57 14.89 4.23 26.31
CA ASP A 57 15.18 2.89 26.80
C ASP A 57 14.60 2.64 28.20
N GLY A 58 14.61 3.66 29.06
CA GLY A 58 14.01 3.60 30.39
C GLY A 58 12.50 3.44 30.35
N LEU A 59 11.81 4.29 29.58
CA LEU A 59 10.37 4.26 29.39
C LEU A 59 9.91 2.94 28.77
N ARG A 60 10.68 2.39 27.81
CA ARG A 60 10.36 1.10 27.18
C ARG A 60 10.42 -0.04 28.18
N ARG A 61 11.41 -0.01 29.08
CA ARG A 61 11.49 -0.99 30.18
C ARG A 61 10.32 -0.84 31.15
N LEU A 62 9.95 0.39 31.53
CA LEU A 62 8.81 0.65 32.42
C LEU A 62 7.50 0.15 31.80
N TYR A 63 7.27 0.46 30.52
CA TYR A 63 6.11 -0.02 29.77
C TYR A 63 6.05 -1.56 29.75
N GLY A 64 7.16 -2.23 29.43
CA GLY A 64 7.22 -3.70 29.45
C GLY A 64 6.95 -4.34 30.81
N HIS A 65 7.24 -3.66 31.92
CA HIS A 65 6.87 -4.13 33.26
C HIS A 65 5.36 -3.97 33.54
N HIS A 66 4.75 -2.87 33.07
CA HIS A 66 3.33 -2.58 33.29
C HIS A 66 2.38 -3.37 32.37
N VAL A 67 2.86 -3.95 31.27
CA VAL A 67 2.09 -4.79 30.34
C VAL A 67 1.92 -6.24 30.85
N ARG A 68 2.83 -6.74 31.68
CA ARG A 68 2.90 -8.17 32.05
C ARG A 68 1.98 -8.62 33.20
N ASP A 69 1.20 -7.72 33.78
CA ASP A 69 0.54 -7.96 35.07
C ASP A 69 -0.97 -7.66 34.98
N ASP A 70 -1.78 -8.73 35.03
CA ASP A 70 -3.09 -8.86 34.38
C ASP A 70 -4.30 -8.65 35.32
N ARG A 71 -4.21 -7.73 36.30
CA ARG A 71 -5.20 -7.68 37.41
C ARG A 71 -5.80 -6.33 37.82
N ASP A 72 -5.63 -5.23 37.07
CA ASP A 72 -6.42 -4.01 37.34
C ASP A 72 -6.53 -3.11 36.10
N GLN A 73 -7.75 -2.85 35.61
CA GLN A 73 -7.98 -2.43 34.21
C GLN A 73 -8.09 -0.91 33.99
N GLY A 74 -8.35 -0.08 35.01
CA GLY A 74 -8.57 1.36 34.86
C GLY A 74 -7.29 2.21 34.91
N GLU A 75 -6.74 2.40 36.12
CA GLU A 75 -5.58 3.28 36.35
C GLU A 75 -4.31 2.80 35.62
N ARG A 76 -4.11 1.48 35.48
CA ARG A 76 -2.96 0.94 34.74
C ARG A 76 -3.10 1.16 33.23
N ALA A 77 -4.32 1.25 32.68
CA ALA A 77 -4.52 1.57 31.26
C ALA A 77 -4.12 3.03 30.97
N GLU A 78 -4.48 3.95 31.85
CA GLU A 78 -4.09 5.35 31.77
C GLU A 78 -2.56 5.52 31.84
N GLN A 79 -1.89 4.81 32.76
CA GLN A 79 -0.42 4.82 32.85
C GLN A 79 0.26 4.23 31.62
N ARG A 80 -0.29 3.16 31.04
CA ARG A 80 0.19 2.61 29.78
C ARG A 80 0.07 3.65 28.67
N GLY A 81 -1.05 4.38 28.61
CA GLY A 81 -1.24 5.50 27.69
C GLY A 81 -0.19 6.60 27.86
N HIS A 82 0.10 7.02 29.09
CA HIS A 82 1.14 8.01 29.37
C HIS A 82 2.56 7.52 28.99
N LEU A 83 2.88 6.27 29.30
CA LEU A 83 4.17 5.67 28.92
C LEU A 83 4.32 5.55 27.39
N LEU A 84 3.25 5.16 26.68
CA LEU A 84 3.23 5.11 25.22
C LEU A 84 3.41 6.51 24.62
N GLY A 85 2.68 7.51 25.11
CA GLY A 85 2.83 8.89 24.63
C GLY A 85 4.26 9.43 24.79
N LEU A 86 4.91 9.18 25.94
CA LEU A 86 6.31 9.57 26.15
C LEU A 86 7.29 8.74 25.28
N LEU A 87 6.98 7.47 25.01
CA LEU A 87 7.75 6.64 24.10
C LEU A 87 7.67 7.16 22.66
N ASP A 88 6.49 7.57 22.20
CA ASP A 88 6.31 8.17 20.88
C ASP A 88 7.04 9.50 20.78
N MET A 89 6.96 10.35 21.82
CA MET A 89 7.72 11.61 21.88
C MET A 89 9.23 11.39 21.80
N THR A 90 9.78 10.46 22.58
CA THR A 90 11.22 10.14 22.53
C THR A 90 11.64 9.52 21.20
N THR A 91 10.78 8.68 20.61
CA THR A 91 10.99 8.10 19.28
C THR A 91 11.02 9.19 18.21
N TRP A 92 10.08 10.13 18.26
CA TRP A 92 9.97 11.25 17.34
C TRP A 92 11.15 12.21 17.47
N ALA A 93 11.57 12.50 18.72
CA ALA A 93 12.74 13.31 19.01
C ALA A 93 14.02 12.65 18.46
N LEU A 94 14.28 11.37 18.75
CA LEU A 94 15.44 10.63 18.23
C LEU A 94 15.47 10.60 16.71
N ARG A 95 14.31 10.52 16.04
CA ARG A 95 14.21 10.58 14.58
C ARG A 95 14.60 11.95 13.98
N ARG A 96 14.41 13.05 14.74
CA ARG A 96 14.55 14.44 14.25
C ARG A 96 15.73 15.21 14.87
N LEU A 97 16.50 14.58 15.75
CA LEU A 97 17.69 15.19 16.34
C LEU A 97 18.68 15.65 15.25
N PRO A 98 19.06 16.95 15.20
CA PRO A 98 20.09 17.42 14.29
C PRO A 98 21.45 16.96 14.80
N SER A 99 22.01 15.93 14.18
CA SER A 99 23.37 15.50 14.49
C SER A 99 24.38 16.35 13.71
N SER A 100 25.35 16.92 14.40
CA SER A 100 26.54 17.56 13.81
C SER A 100 27.58 16.56 13.28
N LEU A 101 27.20 15.31 12.96
CA LEU A 101 28.11 14.33 12.37
C LEU A 101 28.17 14.49 10.85
N ARG A 102 29.20 15.18 10.35
CA ARG A 102 29.70 14.93 9.00
C ARG A 102 30.21 13.49 8.94
N LEU A 103 29.41 12.60 8.36
CA LEU A 103 29.85 11.25 8.04
C LEU A 103 30.88 11.34 6.92
N ASN A 104 32.16 11.44 7.30
CA ASN A 104 33.31 11.37 6.39
C ASN A 104 33.48 9.93 5.85
N PHE A 105 32.50 9.42 5.11
CA PHE A 105 32.67 8.20 4.35
C PHE A 105 33.26 8.53 2.99
N THR A 106 34.21 7.72 2.54
CA THR A 106 34.67 7.75 1.16
C THR A 106 33.51 7.32 0.25
N HIS A 107 33.22 8.10 -0.80
CA HIS A 107 32.14 7.81 -1.77
C HIS A 107 32.22 6.40 -2.42
N GLN A 108 33.36 5.72 -2.32
CA GLN A 108 33.62 4.38 -2.86
C GLN A 108 33.78 3.28 -1.79
N GLY A 109 33.42 3.53 -0.53
CA GLY A 109 33.59 2.55 0.56
C GLY A 109 32.37 1.64 0.75
N HIS A 110 32.56 0.45 1.34
CA HIS A 110 31.48 -0.52 1.62
C HIS A 110 30.31 0.08 2.42
N ALA A 111 30.53 1.13 3.22
CA ALA A 111 29.45 1.83 3.93
C ALA A 111 28.53 2.64 3.01
N ALA A 112 29.09 3.31 1.99
CA ALA A 112 28.30 4.00 0.98
C ALA A 112 27.55 2.99 0.10
N SER A 113 28.22 1.90 -0.29
CA SER A 113 27.58 0.79 -1.01
C SER A 113 26.47 0.11 -0.20
N PHE A 114 26.65 -0.04 1.12
CA PHE A 114 25.61 -0.54 2.01
C PHE A 114 24.40 0.40 2.01
N LEU A 115 24.61 1.70 2.24
CA LEU A 115 23.54 2.68 2.25
C LEU A 115 22.81 2.72 0.90
N LEU A 116 23.52 2.67 -0.22
CA LEU A 116 22.93 2.64 -1.56
C LEU A 116 22.17 1.34 -1.83
N ALA A 117 22.66 0.19 -1.34
CA ALA A 117 21.95 -1.08 -1.47
C ALA A 117 20.63 -1.07 -0.70
N VAL A 118 20.64 -0.55 0.54
CA VAL A 118 19.44 -0.41 1.39
C VAL A 118 18.51 0.70 0.89
N ALA A 119 19.04 1.76 0.26
CA ALA A 119 18.23 2.80 -0.37
C ALA A 119 17.41 2.25 -1.55
N ARG A 120 18.03 1.39 -2.36
CA ARG A 120 17.38 0.77 -3.53
C ARG A 120 16.38 -0.31 -3.14
N GLU A 121 16.64 -1.01 -2.06
CA GLU A 121 15.78 -2.10 -1.59
C GLU A 121 15.76 -2.10 -0.05
N PRO A 122 14.75 -1.45 0.56
CA PRO A 122 14.53 -1.52 1.99
C PRO A 122 14.22 -2.96 2.42
N GLY A 123 14.64 -3.34 3.64
CA GLY A 123 14.36 -4.66 4.20
C GLY A 123 15.42 -5.73 3.90
N LEU A 124 16.53 -5.39 3.24
CA LEU A 124 17.59 -6.36 2.92
C LEU A 124 18.13 -7.07 4.17
N SER A 125 18.33 -8.38 4.05
CA SER A 125 18.96 -9.19 5.08
C SER A 125 20.49 -9.10 5.06
N ASN A 126 21.13 -9.55 6.15
CA ASN A 126 22.59 -9.69 6.19
C ASN A 126 23.12 -10.56 5.04
N GLU A 127 22.42 -11.63 4.68
CA GLU A 127 22.83 -12.57 3.63
C GLU A 127 22.77 -11.92 2.24
N GLN A 128 21.71 -11.16 1.97
CA GLN A 128 21.58 -10.41 0.73
C GLN A 128 22.64 -9.28 0.64
N LEU A 129 22.95 -8.62 1.76
CA LEU A 129 23.99 -7.59 1.80
C LEU A 129 25.39 -8.16 1.60
N ILE A 130 25.69 -9.36 2.12
CA ILE A 130 26.94 -10.09 1.84
C ILE A 130 27.11 -10.28 0.33
N GLY A 131 26.07 -10.78 -0.34
CA GLY A 131 26.08 -11.02 -1.78
C GLY A 131 26.26 -9.73 -2.60
N ARG A 132 25.61 -8.63 -2.21
CA ARG A 132 25.68 -7.34 -2.93
C ARG A 132 26.98 -6.59 -2.73
N LEU A 133 27.52 -6.65 -1.52
CA LEU A 133 28.70 -5.87 -1.15
C LEU A 133 30.00 -6.64 -1.40
N GLY A 134 29.93 -7.96 -1.63
CA GLY A 134 31.11 -8.81 -1.82
C GLY A 134 31.96 -8.92 -0.55
N VAL A 135 31.35 -8.79 0.63
CA VAL A 135 32.03 -8.82 1.93
C VAL A 135 31.49 -9.92 2.83
N ASP A 136 32.27 -10.33 3.83
CA ASP A 136 31.84 -11.36 4.78
C ASP A 136 30.78 -10.87 5.79
N ALA A 137 30.18 -11.82 6.52
CA ALA A 137 29.11 -11.56 7.50
C ALA A 137 29.56 -10.68 8.67
N THR A 138 30.83 -10.73 9.05
CA THR A 138 31.42 -9.92 10.12
C THR A 138 31.49 -8.47 9.66
N GLU A 139 31.90 -8.24 8.42
CA GLU A 139 32.02 -6.92 7.80
C GLU A 139 30.65 -6.26 7.62
N VAL A 140 29.63 -6.97 7.12
CA VAL A 140 28.25 -6.46 7.05
C VAL A 140 27.73 -6.10 8.44
N SER A 141 27.96 -6.95 9.44
CA SER A 141 27.54 -6.69 10.83
C SER A 141 28.29 -5.52 11.46
N ARG A 142 29.54 -5.28 11.08
CA ARG A 142 30.36 -4.16 11.54
C ARG A 142 29.90 -2.85 10.91
N ILE A 143 29.69 -2.84 9.59
CA ILE A 143 29.18 -1.69 8.84
C ILE A 143 27.78 -1.33 9.34
N GLY A 144 26.87 -2.30 9.42
CA GLY A 144 25.50 -2.10 9.90
C GLY A 144 25.46 -1.51 11.31
N ARG A 145 26.23 -2.06 12.27
CA ARG A 145 26.34 -1.47 13.62
C ARG A 145 26.81 -0.03 13.60
N ARG A 146 27.81 0.30 12.77
CA ARG A 146 28.35 1.66 12.67
C ARG A 146 27.33 2.62 12.06
N LEU A 147 26.60 2.19 11.05
CA LEU A 147 25.55 2.98 10.39
C LEU A 147 24.32 3.17 11.30
N THR A 148 23.95 2.17 12.10
CA THR A 148 22.91 2.32 13.13
C THR A 148 23.33 3.27 14.22
N ALA A 149 24.57 3.15 14.71
CA ALA A 149 25.12 4.10 15.69
C ALA A 149 25.20 5.53 15.12
N ALA A 150 25.31 5.67 13.80
CA ALA A 150 25.24 6.95 13.11
C ALA A 150 23.80 7.40 12.78
N GLY A 151 22.77 6.62 13.13
CA GLY A 151 21.36 6.97 12.92
C GLY A 151 20.93 7.06 11.45
N VAL A 152 21.70 6.48 10.51
CA VAL A 152 21.40 6.53 9.05
C VAL A 152 20.75 5.25 8.51
N VAL A 153 20.78 4.17 9.29
CA VAL A 153 20.02 2.95 9.03
C VAL A 153 19.41 2.45 10.32
N TRP A 154 18.27 1.79 10.22
CA TRP A 154 17.70 1.05 11.33
C TRP A 154 17.60 -0.43 10.97
N LYS A 155 17.49 -1.24 12.02
CA LYS A 155 17.48 -2.70 11.92
C LYS A 155 16.19 -3.20 12.52
N SER A 156 15.38 -3.89 11.73
CA SER A 156 14.18 -4.58 12.17
C SER A 156 14.42 -6.09 12.17
N ARG A 157 13.59 -6.82 12.92
CA ARG A 157 13.58 -8.28 12.91
C ARG A 157 12.36 -8.71 12.11
N GLN A 158 12.57 -9.18 10.90
CA GLN A 158 11.53 -9.76 10.05
C GLN A 158 11.66 -11.29 10.12
N TRP A 159 10.67 -11.94 10.71
CA TRP A 159 10.64 -13.39 10.92
C TRP A 159 11.91 -13.94 11.61
N ARG A 160 12.74 -14.69 10.88
CA ARG A 160 13.98 -15.33 11.36
C ARG A 160 15.25 -14.54 11.02
N HIS A 161 15.13 -13.42 10.31
CA HIS A 161 16.28 -12.66 9.81
C HIS A 161 16.24 -11.21 10.29
N ASN A 162 17.41 -10.58 10.24
CA ASN A 162 17.56 -9.15 10.46
C ASN A 162 17.38 -8.46 9.11
N ALA A 163 16.57 -7.41 9.07
CA ALA A 163 16.31 -6.59 7.89
C ALA A 163 16.80 -5.16 8.13
N TRP A 164 17.35 -4.52 7.11
CA TRP A 164 17.92 -3.17 7.18
C TRP A 164 17.13 -2.20 6.31
N SER A 165 16.87 -1.02 6.84
CA SER A 165 16.19 0.06 6.12
C SER A 165 16.89 1.40 6.41
N LEU A 166 16.81 2.34 5.47
CA LEU A 166 17.26 3.71 5.72
C LEU A 166 16.39 4.38 6.78
N THR A 167 16.99 5.28 7.53
CA THR A 167 16.24 6.30 8.27
C THR A 167 16.05 7.53 7.37
N PRO A 168 15.11 8.45 7.68
CA PRO A 168 15.00 9.73 6.95
C PRO A 168 16.33 10.49 6.88
N ARG A 169 17.12 10.43 7.96
CA ARG A 169 18.48 10.98 8.01
C ARG A 169 19.46 10.27 7.06
N GLY A 170 19.33 8.96 6.88
CA GLY A 170 20.10 8.19 5.91
C GLY A 170 19.79 8.61 4.47
N THR A 171 18.51 8.83 4.17
CA THR A 171 18.04 9.37 2.89
C THR A 171 18.62 10.76 2.67
N GLN A 172 18.42 11.70 3.60
CA GLN A 172 18.95 13.06 3.53
C GLN A 172 20.49 13.11 3.41
N TYR A 173 21.20 12.18 4.06
CA TYR A 173 22.65 12.06 3.91
C TYR A 173 23.03 11.67 2.47
N LEU A 174 22.37 10.68 1.89
CA LEU A 174 22.64 10.26 0.51
C LEU A 174 22.33 11.38 -0.48
N GLU A 175 21.26 12.15 -0.26
CA GLU A 175 20.88 13.30 -1.10
C GLU A 175 21.89 14.44 -1.03
N SER A 176 22.23 14.88 0.18
CA SER A 176 23.19 15.96 0.42
C SER A 176 24.61 15.59 -0.02
N ALA A 177 24.94 14.29 -0.03
CA ALA A 177 26.17 13.75 -0.59
C ALA A 177 26.13 13.57 -2.12
N GLY A 178 24.99 13.83 -2.78
CA GLY A 178 24.80 13.64 -4.23
C GLY A 178 24.86 12.18 -4.67
N LEU A 179 24.62 11.24 -3.75
CA LEU A 179 24.64 9.79 -4.00
C LEU A 179 23.28 9.26 -4.47
N ILE A 180 22.20 9.96 -4.12
CA ILE A 180 20.84 9.76 -4.66
C ILE A 180 20.24 11.16 -4.97
N PRO A 181 19.25 11.27 -5.89
CA PRO A 181 18.56 12.54 -6.12
C PRO A 181 17.79 12.99 -4.86
N PRO A 182 17.66 14.31 -4.60
CA PRO A 182 16.89 14.83 -3.48
C PRO A 182 15.42 14.39 -3.57
N THR A 183 14.87 13.91 -2.45
CA THR A 183 13.42 13.70 -2.29
C THR A 183 12.76 15.07 -2.50
N PRO A 184 11.77 15.18 -3.40
CA PRO A 184 11.08 16.45 -3.56
C PRO A 184 10.40 16.85 -2.26
N ALA A 185 10.32 18.16 -2.00
CA ALA A 185 9.40 18.68 -1.00
C ALA A 185 8.01 18.06 -1.21
N SER A 186 7.27 17.83 -0.13
CA SER A 186 5.88 17.32 -0.10
C SER A 186 5.15 17.56 -1.42
N LEU A 187 4.59 16.50 -2.00
CA LEU A 187 3.96 16.60 -3.31
C LEU A 187 2.79 17.60 -3.24
N ASP A 188 2.67 18.45 -4.26
CA ASP A 188 1.50 19.33 -4.40
C ASP A 188 0.41 18.67 -5.25
N TYR A 189 0.85 17.82 -6.19
CA TYR A 189 -0.01 17.13 -7.15
C TYR A 189 0.45 15.70 -7.39
N CYS A 190 -0.49 14.83 -7.75
CA CYS A 190 -0.21 13.53 -8.35
C CYS A 190 -0.97 13.38 -9.66
N VAL A 191 -0.30 12.81 -10.66
CA VAL A 191 -0.95 12.29 -11.86
C VAL A 191 -1.24 10.81 -11.62
N GLY A 192 -2.49 10.38 -11.82
CA GLY A 192 -2.87 8.98 -11.77
C GLY A 192 -3.24 8.47 -13.15
N VAL A 193 -2.72 7.32 -13.58
CA VAL A 193 -3.02 6.72 -14.87
C VAL A 193 -3.47 5.28 -14.70
N LYS A 194 -4.68 4.97 -15.17
CA LYS A 194 -5.16 3.61 -15.38
C LYS A 194 -4.81 3.16 -16.79
N VAL A 195 -4.07 2.07 -16.86
CA VAL A 195 -3.78 1.38 -18.12
C VAL A 195 -4.80 0.25 -18.32
N ARG A 196 -5.37 0.16 -19.52
CA ARG A 196 -6.19 -0.96 -20.00
C ARG A 196 -5.68 -1.42 -21.37
N PRO A 197 -5.99 -2.64 -21.83
CA PRO A 197 -5.49 -3.13 -23.12
C PRO A 197 -5.78 -2.23 -24.33
N GLU A 198 -6.89 -1.49 -24.32
CA GLU A 198 -7.33 -0.64 -25.44
C GLU A 198 -7.58 0.83 -25.07
N SER A 199 -7.23 1.25 -23.85
CA SER A 199 -7.49 2.62 -23.42
C SER A 199 -6.58 3.08 -22.29
N LEU A 200 -6.42 4.40 -22.19
CA LEU A 200 -5.85 5.06 -21.02
C LEU A 200 -6.90 5.98 -20.40
N THR A 201 -6.99 5.95 -19.08
CA THR A 201 -7.69 6.99 -18.32
C THR A 201 -6.69 7.61 -17.37
N GLY A 202 -6.68 8.94 -17.27
CA GLY A 202 -5.78 9.62 -16.36
C GLY A 202 -6.41 10.83 -15.70
N VAL A 203 -5.92 11.12 -14.51
CA VAL A 203 -6.38 12.21 -13.65
C VAL A 203 -5.20 13.02 -13.12
N VAL A 204 -5.45 14.27 -12.73
CA VAL A 204 -4.52 15.05 -11.90
C VAL A 204 -5.24 15.40 -10.61
N THR A 205 -4.66 15.03 -9.48
CA THR A 205 -5.21 15.30 -8.13
C THR A 205 -4.26 16.17 -7.32
N ASP A 206 -4.80 16.99 -6.42
CA ASP A 206 -3.99 17.64 -5.38
C ASP A 206 -4.01 16.88 -4.05
N ALA A 207 -3.31 17.40 -3.04
CA ALA A 207 -3.18 16.79 -1.72
C ALA A 207 -4.51 16.68 -0.94
N SER A 208 -5.56 17.41 -1.35
CA SER A 208 -6.90 17.26 -0.77
C SER A 208 -7.68 16.09 -1.36
N GLY A 209 -7.17 15.48 -2.44
CA GLY A 209 -7.86 14.45 -3.22
C GLY A 209 -8.80 15.02 -4.29
N GLU A 210 -8.85 16.36 -4.46
CA GLU A 210 -9.63 16.99 -5.52
C GLU A 210 -9.06 16.65 -6.90
N THR A 211 -9.93 16.24 -7.83
CA THR A 211 -9.55 15.93 -9.22
C THR A 211 -9.71 17.17 -10.09
N HIS A 212 -8.58 17.69 -10.59
CA HIS A 212 -8.53 18.90 -11.43
C HIS A 212 -8.88 18.62 -12.90
N ILE A 213 -8.56 17.41 -13.36
CA ILE A 213 -8.92 16.94 -14.70
C ILE A 213 -9.03 15.42 -14.69
N SER A 214 -9.95 14.92 -15.50
CA SER A 214 -10.07 13.51 -15.90
C SER A 214 -10.12 13.44 -17.42
N ARG A 215 -9.37 12.53 -18.02
CA ARG A 215 -9.37 12.30 -19.47
C ARG A 215 -9.24 10.82 -19.77
N ARG A 216 -10.04 10.36 -20.72
CA ARG A 216 -9.92 9.03 -21.33
C ARG A 216 -9.53 9.16 -22.79
N ILE A 217 -8.64 8.30 -23.25
CA ILE A 217 -8.31 8.11 -24.66
C ILE A 217 -8.35 6.62 -25.02
N GLN A 218 -8.71 6.35 -26.28
CA GLN A 218 -8.46 5.04 -26.87
C GLN A 218 -6.98 4.92 -27.18
N ALA A 219 -6.37 3.80 -26.81
CA ALA A 219 -4.95 3.56 -26.98
C ALA A 219 -4.72 2.05 -27.18
N ARG A 220 -4.13 1.67 -28.31
CA ARG A 220 -3.69 0.29 -28.53
C ARG A 220 -2.19 0.21 -28.30
N PHE A 221 -1.77 -0.90 -27.72
CA PHE A 221 -0.38 -1.15 -27.33
C PHE A 221 0.20 -2.34 -28.10
N ASP A 222 -0.11 -2.40 -29.38
CA ASP A 222 0.38 -3.34 -30.40
C ASP A 222 1.70 -2.89 -31.05
N GLU A 223 2.33 -1.87 -30.45
CA GLU A 223 3.57 -1.23 -30.92
C GLU A 223 4.78 -1.64 -30.06
N SER A 224 5.98 -1.20 -30.46
CA SER A 224 7.20 -1.47 -29.68
C SER A 224 7.13 -0.91 -28.26
N GLN A 225 7.87 -1.50 -27.32
CA GLN A 225 7.98 -1.00 -25.94
C GLN A 225 8.35 0.49 -25.87
N GLU A 226 9.21 0.98 -26.76
CA GLU A 226 9.58 2.39 -26.82
C GLU A 226 8.38 3.29 -27.13
N GLN A 227 7.56 2.91 -28.12
CA GLN A 227 6.35 3.65 -28.48
C GLN A 227 5.31 3.64 -27.36
N LEU A 228 5.13 2.50 -26.67
CA LEU A 228 4.27 2.40 -25.49
C LEU A 228 4.66 3.43 -24.43
N ILE A 229 5.95 3.48 -24.05
CA ILE A 229 6.46 4.41 -23.03
C ILE A 229 6.30 5.86 -23.48
N GLN A 230 6.59 6.16 -24.75
CA GLN A 230 6.42 7.52 -25.28
C GLN A 230 4.95 7.95 -25.32
N GLY A 231 4.04 7.05 -25.68
CA GLY A 231 2.60 7.30 -25.68
C GLY A 231 2.06 7.59 -24.28
N LEU A 232 2.41 6.76 -23.29
CA LEU A 232 2.08 6.99 -21.88
C LEU A 232 2.66 8.31 -21.37
N ALA A 233 3.94 8.57 -21.63
CA ALA A 233 4.59 9.80 -21.21
C ALA A 233 3.97 11.05 -21.86
N GLN A 234 3.58 10.95 -23.14
CA GLN A 234 2.86 12.03 -23.82
C GLN A 234 1.49 12.25 -23.21
N PHE A 235 0.76 11.19 -22.88
CA PHE A 235 -0.53 11.29 -22.21
C PHE A 235 -0.41 11.99 -20.83
N VAL A 236 0.61 11.67 -20.05
CA VAL A 236 0.92 12.35 -18.79
C VAL A 236 1.23 13.84 -19.01
N ARG A 237 2.08 14.17 -19.99
CA ARG A 237 2.39 15.58 -20.34
C ARG A 237 1.14 16.35 -20.77
N ASP A 238 0.25 15.72 -21.54
CA ASP A 238 -1.01 16.31 -21.96
C ASP A 238 -1.91 16.65 -20.77
N LEU A 239 -2.01 15.77 -19.77
CA LEU A 239 -2.77 16.01 -18.54
C LEU A 239 -2.19 17.21 -17.75
N LEU A 240 -0.87 17.23 -17.54
CA LEU A 240 -0.19 18.33 -16.85
C LEU A 240 -0.38 19.67 -17.57
N ASN A 241 -0.29 19.69 -18.90
CA ASN A 241 -0.50 20.90 -19.70
C ASN A 241 -1.91 21.50 -19.54
N LYS A 242 -2.89 20.72 -19.09
CA LYS A 242 -4.25 21.20 -18.80
C LYS A 242 -4.41 21.76 -17.39
N VAL A 243 -3.45 21.51 -16.50
CA VAL A 243 -3.42 21.99 -15.12
C VAL A 243 -2.12 22.78 -14.89
N PRO A 244 -2.06 24.08 -15.24
CA PRO A 244 -0.81 24.85 -15.21
C PRO A 244 -0.08 24.82 -13.87
N ALA A 245 -0.80 24.80 -12.75
CA ALA A 245 -0.21 24.70 -11.41
C ALA A 245 0.53 23.37 -11.20
N ALA A 246 -0.05 22.25 -11.67
CA ALA A 246 0.59 20.94 -11.63
C ALA A 246 1.81 20.87 -12.57
N ALA A 247 1.73 21.49 -13.76
CA ALA A 247 2.88 21.57 -14.66
C ALA A 247 4.05 22.37 -14.07
N GLU A 248 3.79 23.45 -13.33
CA GLU A 248 4.83 24.18 -12.61
C GLU A 248 5.37 23.40 -11.41
N ALA A 249 4.49 22.73 -10.64
CA ALA A 249 4.90 21.86 -9.54
C ALA A 249 5.83 20.74 -10.03
N ALA A 250 5.51 20.11 -11.17
CA ALA A 250 6.32 19.08 -11.81
C ALA A 250 7.75 19.56 -12.14
N LYS A 251 7.91 20.78 -12.65
CA LYS A 251 9.25 21.37 -12.90
C LYS A 251 10.09 21.53 -11.64
N SER A 252 9.44 21.66 -10.49
CA SER A 252 10.05 21.76 -9.16
C SER A 252 10.10 20.44 -8.39
N GLY A 253 9.76 19.32 -9.04
CA GLY A 253 9.75 17.99 -8.42
C GLY A 253 8.54 17.69 -7.53
N ARG A 254 7.62 18.64 -7.31
CA ARG A 254 6.45 18.52 -6.42
C ARG A 254 5.26 17.82 -7.08
N THR A 255 5.51 16.92 -8.04
CA THR A 255 4.46 16.14 -8.71
C THR A 255 4.88 14.70 -8.88
N GLY A 256 4.07 13.78 -8.34
CA GLY A 256 4.24 12.35 -8.50
C GLY A 256 3.43 11.77 -9.66
N LEU A 257 3.81 10.58 -10.12
CA LEU A 257 3.07 9.78 -11.08
C LEU A 257 2.75 8.41 -10.48
N GLY A 258 1.47 8.07 -10.43
CA GLY A 258 1.00 6.73 -10.11
C GLY A 258 0.41 6.08 -11.35
N VAL A 259 0.74 4.82 -11.56
CA VAL A 259 0.20 4.01 -12.66
C VAL A 259 -0.39 2.74 -12.09
N GLU A 260 -1.66 2.47 -12.40
CA GLU A 260 -2.26 1.18 -12.13
C GLU A 260 -2.38 0.35 -13.41
N ILE A 261 -2.19 -0.95 -13.28
CA ILE A 261 -2.37 -1.92 -14.36
C ILE A 261 -2.89 -3.25 -13.81
N GLY A 262 -3.83 -3.86 -14.54
CA GLY A 262 -4.24 -5.24 -14.27
C GLY A 262 -3.11 -6.22 -14.61
N GLY A 263 -2.72 -7.04 -13.64
CA GLY A 263 -1.64 -8.01 -13.75
C GLY A 263 -0.77 -8.06 -12.51
N HIS A 264 0.26 -8.90 -12.57
CA HIS A 264 1.21 -9.12 -11.49
C HIS A 264 2.34 -8.09 -11.60
N VAL A 265 2.40 -7.17 -10.63
CA VAL A 265 3.40 -6.09 -10.56
C VAL A 265 4.37 -6.38 -9.41
N ALA A 266 5.66 -6.34 -9.69
CA ALA A 266 6.69 -6.30 -8.66
C ALA A 266 6.76 -4.88 -8.11
N THR A 267 5.90 -4.64 -7.13
CA THR A 267 5.57 -3.33 -6.61
C THR A 267 6.76 -2.49 -6.10
N ALA A 268 7.84 -3.12 -5.64
CA ALA A 268 9.05 -2.43 -5.18
C ALA A 268 9.88 -1.84 -6.34
N SER A 269 9.91 -2.50 -7.50
CA SER A 269 10.64 -2.05 -8.70
C SER A 269 9.74 -1.36 -9.73
N GLY A 270 8.41 -1.51 -9.61
CA GLY A 270 7.46 -1.07 -10.63
C GLY A 270 7.60 -1.86 -11.95
N GLU A 271 8.12 -3.09 -11.87
CA GLU A 271 8.24 -4.01 -13.00
C GLU A 271 6.94 -4.82 -13.17
N ILE A 272 6.50 -4.97 -14.41
CA ILE A 272 5.36 -5.81 -14.76
C ILE A 272 5.86 -7.22 -14.98
N ILE A 273 5.56 -8.12 -14.05
CA ILE A 273 6.01 -9.51 -14.12
C ILE A 273 5.16 -10.29 -15.12
N ASN A 274 3.84 -10.09 -15.09
CA ASN A 274 2.91 -10.73 -16.02
C ASN A 274 1.65 -9.89 -16.18
N ALA A 275 1.15 -9.73 -17.41
CA ALA A 275 -0.07 -8.98 -17.71
C ALA A 275 -0.94 -9.76 -18.71
N PRO A 276 -1.61 -10.84 -18.28
CA PRO A 276 -2.22 -11.84 -19.17
C PRO A 276 -3.36 -11.29 -20.04
N ASN A 277 -3.99 -10.18 -19.62
CA ASN A 277 -5.10 -9.56 -20.34
C ASN A 277 -4.63 -8.55 -21.42
N TYR A 278 -3.32 -8.39 -21.66
CA TYR A 278 -2.76 -7.48 -22.66
C TYR A 278 -2.25 -8.26 -23.87
N ALA A 279 -2.65 -7.83 -25.07
CA ALA A 279 -2.58 -8.61 -26.32
C ALA A 279 -1.17 -9.14 -26.67
N ASP A 280 -0.12 -8.39 -26.35
CA ASP A 280 1.28 -8.82 -26.51
C ASP A 280 1.94 -9.00 -25.13
N ASN A 281 1.69 -10.14 -24.48
CA ASN A 281 2.30 -10.44 -23.17
C ASN A 281 3.84 -10.30 -23.19
N ALA A 282 4.48 -10.51 -24.35
CA ALA A 282 5.91 -10.30 -24.55
C ALA A 282 6.37 -8.84 -24.43
N SER A 283 5.51 -7.86 -24.76
CA SER A 283 5.84 -6.43 -24.66
C SER A 283 5.71 -5.91 -23.22
N TRP A 284 4.89 -6.56 -22.39
CA TRP A 284 4.60 -6.15 -21.02
C TRP A 284 5.37 -6.94 -19.96
N SER A 285 5.62 -8.24 -20.17
CA SER A 285 6.34 -9.08 -19.22
C SER A 285 7.81 -8.67 -19.09
N GLY A 286 8.28 -8.48 -17.87
CA GLY A 286 9.63 -8.00 -17.56
C GLY A 286 9.87 -6.52 -17.86
N LEU A 287 8.81 -5.76 -18.16
CA LEU A 287 8.91 -4.33 -18.45
C LEU A 287 9.09 -3.56 -17.14
N SER A 288 10.24 -2.90 -16.96
CA SER A 288 10.49 -1.96 -15.86
C SER A 288 9.74 -0.64 -16.07
N LEU A 289 8.40 -0.71 -16.08
CA LEU A 289 7.52 0.39 -16.45
C LEU A 289 7.77 1.64 -15.60
N GLY A 290 7.91 1.48 -14.29
CA GLY A 290 8.18 2.59 -13.36
C GLY A 290 9.43 3.37 -13.73
N ASP A 291 10.56 2.69 -13.90
CA ASP A 291 11.83 3.30 -14.30
C ASP A 291 11.78 3.99 -15.67
N LEU A 292 11.13 3.35 -16.64
CA LEU A 292 11.00 3.87 -17.99
C LEU A 292 10.14 5.13 -18.04
N LEU A 293 9.01 5.13 -17.33
CA LEU A 293 8.15 6.31 -17.21
C LEU A 293 8.77 7.42 -16.36
N CYS A 294 9.49 7.09 -15.30
CA CYS A 294 10.25 8.06 -14.52
C CYS A 294 11.25 8.80 -15.42
N LYS A 295 11.97 8.08 -16.28
CA LYS A 295 12.90 8.69 -17.26
C LYS A 295 12.16 9.49 -18.33
N ALA A 296 11.03 9.00 -18.85
CA ALA A 296 10.31 9.65 -19.95
C ALA A 296 9.49 10.87 -19.52
N THR A 297 9.03 10.91 -18.26
CA THR A 297 8.22 12.00 -17.71
C THR A 297 8.99 12.93 -16.79
N GLN A 298 10.14 12.49 -16.25
CA GLN A 298 10.90 13.16 -15.20
C GLN A 298 10.12 13.33 -13.88
N LEU A 299 9.08 12.51 -13.67
CA LEU A 299 8.30 12.46 -12.43
C LEU A 299 8.69 11.23 -11.61
N PRO A 300 8.79 11.33 -10.27
CA PRO A 300 8.82 10.16 -9.41
C PRO A 300 7.61 9.27 -9.71
N THR A 301 7.86 8.02 -10.08
CA THR A 301 6.82 7.13 -10.62
C THR A 301 6.68 5.88 -9.78
N VAL A 302 5.44 5.52 -9.43
CA VAL A 302 5.09 4.23 -8.82
C VAL A 302 4.12 3.49 -9.73
N VAL A 303 4.29 2.17 -9.79
CA VAL A 303 3.40 1.26 -10.53
C VAL A 303 2.82 0.26 -9.54
N GLU A 304 1.53 -0.01 -9.67
CA GLU A 304 0.81 -0.92 -8.78
C GLU A 304 -0.24 -1.72 -9.54
N ASN A 305 -0.58 -2.88 -8.98
CA ASN A 305 -1.74 -3.65 -9.41
C ASN A 305 -3.04 -2.85 -9.15
N ASP A 306 -4.04 -3.01 -10.01
CA ASP A 306 -5.32 -2.28 -9.90
C ASP A 306 -6.10 -2.56 -8.60
N ALA A 307 -6.21 -3.81 -8.17
CA ALA A 307 -6.88 -4.16 -6.92
C ALA A 307 -6.15 -3.61 -5.69
N ASN A 308 -4.82 -3.65 -5.71
CA ASN A 308 -3.96 -3.02 -4.70
C ASN A 308 -4.12 -1.49 -4.65
N ALA A 309 -4.19 -0.84 -5.82
CA ALA A 309 -4.42 0.60 -5.91
C ALA A 309 -5.79 0.96 -5.35
N MET A 310 -6.83 0.18 -5.68
CA MET A 310 -8.18 0.38 -5.16
C MET A 310 -8.25 0.21 -3.64
N ALA A 311 -7.52 -0.74 -3.07
CA ALA A 311 -7.42 -0.86 -1.61
C ALA A 311 -6.85 0.41 -0.96
N GLN A 312 -5.82 1.02 -1.56
CA GLN A 312 -5.28 2.29 -1.07
C GLN A 312 -6.26 3.46 -1.23
N LEU A 313 -7.06 3.48 -2.29
CA LEU A 313 -8.08 4.50 -2.50
C LEU A 313 -9.26 4.36 -1.53
N ALA A 314 -9.67 3.14 -1.20
CA ALA A 314 -10.90 2.86 -0.44
C ALA A 314 -10.98 3.61 0.91
N LEU A 315 -9.83 3.87 1.56
CA LEU A 315 -9.76 4.66 2.79
C LEU A 315 -10.06 6.15 2.53
N SER A 316 -9.45 6.74 1.51
CA SER A 316 -9.57 8.18 1.24
C SER A 316 -10.95 8.57 0.69
N VAL A 317 -11.64 7.64 0.03
CA VAL A 317 -13.01 7.84 -0.44
C VAL A 317 -14.08 7.37 0.55
N GLY A 318 -13.69 6.85 1.71
CA GLY A 318 -14.58 6.44 2.80
C GLY A 318 -15.30 5.11 2.59
N ASP A 319 -14.96 4.36 1.55
CA ASP A 319 -15.57 3.05 1.28
C ASP A 319 -15.14 1.99 2.30
N ALA A 320 -13.90 2.08 2.78
CA ALA A 320 -13.36 1.25 3.85
C ALA A 320 -13.72 1.77 5.25
N ASP A 321 -14.41 2.92 5.36
CA ASP A 321 -14.62 3.64 6.63
C ASP A 321 -13.27 3.87 7.34
N SER A 322 -13.17 3.54 8.63
CA SER A 322 -11.94 3.56 9.44
C SER A 322 -11.31 2.18 9.65
N SER A 323 -11.77 1.17 8.89
CA SER A 323 -11.32 -0.22 9.03
C SER A 323 -9.85 -0.34 8.66
N ARG A 324 -9.05 -0.98 9.53
CA ARG A 324 -7.63 -1.27 9.25
C ARG A 324 -7.44 -2.60 8.53
N ASP A 325 -8.43 -3.48 8.64
CA ASP A 325 -8.43 -4.80 8.03
C ASP A 325 -9.61 -4.90 7.06
N PHE A 326 -9.36 -4.75 5.76
CA PHE A 326 -10.39 -4.82 4.73
C PHE A 326 -9.83 -5.36 3.42
N ALA A 327 -10.73 -5.83 2.54
CA ALA A 327 -10.38 -6.20 1.18
C ALA A 327 -11.11 -5.32 0.17
N ALA A 328 -10.40 -4.79 -0.82
CA ALA A 328 -10.98 -4.20 -2.01
C ALA A 328 -10.97 -5.23 -3.14
N VAL A 329 -12.14 -5.78 -3.50
CA VAL A 329 -12.30 -6.76 -4.57
C VAL A 329 -12.74 -6.04 -5.83
N ILE A 330 -12.01 -6.20 -6.93
CA ILE A 330 -12.41 -5.72 -8.24
C ILE A 330 -13.03 -6.88 -9.02
N LEU A 331 -14.23 -6.65 -9.54
CA LEU A 331 -14.90 -7.44 -10.56
C LEU A 331 -14.92 -6.61 -11.85
N ASP A 332 -14.30 -7.12 -12.91
CA ASP A 332 -14.38 -6.55 -14.25
C ASP A 332 -14.28 -7.71 -15.26
N LYS A 333 -13.51 -7.57 -16.35
CA LYS A 333 -13.04 -8.72 -17.14
C LYS A 333 -12.28 -9.72 -16.28
N GLY A 334 -11.46 -9.21 -15.36
CA GLY A 334 -10.73 -9.99 -14.37
C GLY A 334 -11.31 -9.89 -12.96
N ILE A 335 -10.80 -10.70 -12.05
CA ILE A 335 -11.12 -10.61 -10.61
C ILE A 335 -9.84 -10.58 -9.78
N GLY A 336 -9.69 -9.56 -8.94
CA GLY A 336 -8.54 -9.41 -8.05
C GLY A 336 -8.93 -8.78 -6.71
N ALA A 337 -8.07 -8.89 -5.71
CA ALA A 337 -8.29 -8.27 -4.41
C ALA A 337 -7.02 -7.58 -3.89
N GLY A 338 -7.15 -6.34 -3.44
CA GLY A 338 -6.16 -5.69 -2.58
C GLY A 338 -6.51 -5.95 -1.12
N LEU A 339 -5.57 -6.47 -0.34
CA LEU A 339 -5.78 -6.83 1.07
C LEU A 339 -5.08 -5.82 1.98
N MET A 340 -5.84 -5.09 2.78
CA MET A 340 -5.31 -4.25 3.86
C MET A 340 -5.31 -5.06 5.16
N VAL A 341 -4.15 -5.17 5.81
CA VAL A 341 -3.96 -5.88 7.08
C VAL A 341 -3.19 -4.98 8.03
N ASP A 342 -3.73 -4.73 9.23
CA ASP A 342 -3.18 -3.77 10.19
C ASP A 342 -2.98 -2.36 9.60
N GLY A 343 -3.78 -1.97 8.61
CA GLY A 343 -3.65 -0.68 7.90
C GLY A 343 -2.49 -0.62 6.91
N GLU A 344 -1.83 -1.75 6.62
CA GLU A 344 -0.81 -1.87 5.58
C GLU A 344 -1.28 -2.79 4.45
N LEU A 345 -0.92 -2.43 3.22
CA LEU A 345 -1.25 -3.23 2.06
C LEU A 345 -0.40 -4.49 2.04
N LEU A 346 -1.05 -5.66 2.00
CA LEU A 346 -0.38 -6.95 1.94
C LEU A 346 -0.04 -7.30 0.48
N HIS A 347 1.22 -7.09 0.09
CA HIS A 347 1.73 -7.54 -1.23
C HIS A 347 2.07 -9.04 -1.27
N GLY A 348 2.30 -9.66 -0.12
CA GLY A 348 2.88 -11.01 -0.03
C GLY A 348 4.37 -11.05 -0.43
N SER A 349 4.97 -12.24 -0.39
CA SER A 349 6.43 -12.39 -0.60
C SER A 349 6.91 -12.01 -2.01
N SER A 350 6.02 -12.04 -2.99
CA SER A 350 6.34 -11.80 -4.40
C SER A 350 5.44 -10.76 -5.07
N GLY A 351 4.53 -10.10 -4.34
CA GLY A 351 3.54 -9.19 -4.95
C GLY A 351 2.27 -9.88 -5.48
N ALA A 352 2.03 -11.15 -5.14
CA ALA A 352 0.92 -11.96 -5.65
C ALA A 352 -0.17 -12.25 -4.60
N ALA A 353 -0.13 -11.58 -3.44
CA ALA A 353 -1.23 -11.69 -2.49
C ALA A 353 -2.50 -11.09 -3.09
N GLY A 354 -3.65 -11.73 -2.84
CA GLY A 354 -4.94 -11.21 -3.31
C GLY A 354 -5.31 -11.57 -4.75
N GLU A 355 -4.55 -12.45 -5.42
CA GLU A 355 -4.87 -13.05 -6.73
C GLU A 355 -6.06 -14.05 -6.66
N ILE A 356 -7.17 -13.63 -6.04
CA ILE A 356 -8.34 -14.47 -5.76
C ILE A 356 -9.06 -14.91 -7.04
N GLY A 357 -8.91 -14.16 -8.14
CA GLY A 357 -9.45 -14.54 -9.44
C GLY A 357 -8.91 -15.88 -9.95
N HIS A 358 -7.76 -16.32 -9.47
CA HIS A 358 -7.14 -17.59 -9.86
C HIS A 358 -7.40 -18.74 -8.88
N VAL A 359 -8.16 -18.52 -7.81
CA VAL A 359 -8.65 -19.59 -6.94
C VAL A 359 -9.63 -20.46 -7.72
N VAL A 360 -9.44 -21.79 -7.66
CA VAL A 360 -10.28 -22.74 -8.38
C VAL A 360 -11.58 -22.96 -7.61
N VAL A 361 -12.67 -22.41 -8.13
CA VAL A 361 -14.02 -22.49 -7.52
C VAL A 361 -14.95 -23.45 -8.27
N GLU A 362 -14.56 -23.90 -9.46
CA GLU A 362 -15.32 -24.88 -10.25
C GLU A 362 -14.39 -25.89 -10.98
N PRO A 363 -13.75 -26.82 -10.23
CA PRO A 363 -12.66 -27.65 -10.74
C PRO A 363 -13.08 -28.63 -11.84
N HIS A 364 -14.37 -28.93 -11.98
CA HIS A 364 -14.86 -29.95 -12.91
C HIS A 364 -15.53 -29.33 -14.13
N GLN A 365 -16.36 -28.31 -13.92
CA GLN A 365 -17.22 -27.74 -14.96
C GLN A 365 -16.75 -26.36 -15.47
N GLY A 366 -15.71 -25.78 -14.89
CA GLY A 366 -15.30 -24.41 -15.20
C GLY A 366 -14.56 -24.28 -16.53
N ASP A 367 -14.53 -23.08 -17.09
CA ASP A 367 -13.79 -22.80 -18.33
C ASP A 367 -12.28 -22.78 -18.09
N GLU A 368 -11.51 -22.82 -19.19
CA GLU A 368 -10.06 -22.56 -19.13
C GLU A 368 -9.80 -21.09 -18.76
N CYS A 369 -8.86 -20.88 -17.85
CA CYS A 369 -8.40 -19.55 -17.45
C CYS A 369 -7.14 -19.17 -18.21
N SER A 370 -6.94 -17.87 -18.43
CA SER A 370 -5.74 -17.31 -19.06
C SER A 370 -4.44 -17.65 -18.31
N CYS A 371 -4.53 -17.97 -17.01
CA CYS A 371 -3.39 -18.45 -16.21
C CYS A 371 -2.99 -19.91 -16.50
N GLY A 372 -3.77 -20.66 -17.28
CA GLY A 372 -3.53 -22.06 -17.63
C GLY A 372 -4.25 -23.10 -16.76
N ASN A 373 -4.91 -22.67 -15.67
CA ASN A 373 -5.77 -23.53 -14.85
C ASN A 373 -7.19 -23.62 -15.45
N LYS A 374 -8.04 -24.48 -14.85
CA LYS A 374 -9.45 -24.65 -15.20
C LYS A 374 -10.34 -24.29 -14.01
N GLY A 375 -11.41 -23.54 -14.24
CA GLY A 375 -12.41 -23.21 -13.22
C GLY A 375 -11.93 -22.24 -12.15
N CYS A 376 -10.97 -21.38 -12.52
CA CYS A 376 -10.62 -20.21 -11.72
C CYS A 376 -11.83 -19.28 -11.56
N LEU A 377 -11.92 -18.59 -10.43
CA LEU A 377 -12.99 -17.64 -10.13
C LEU A 377 -13.23 -16.65 -11.28
N GLU A 378 -12.17 -16.06 -11.84
CA GLU A 378 -12.24 -15.16 -12.99
C GLU A 378 -12.91 -15.81 -14.21
N SER A 379 -12.60 -17.07 -14.49
CA SER A 379 -13.13 -17.80 -15.66
C SER A 379 -14.62 -18.14 -15.52
N VAL A 380 -15.20 -17.98 -14.33
CA VAL A 380 -16.60 -18.27 -14.03
C VAL A 380 -17.40 -17.00 -13.79
N ALA A 381 -16.87 -16.06 -12.99
CA ALA A 381 -17.59 -14.89 -12.52
C ALA A 381 -17.15 -13.57 -13.16
N GLY A 382 -16.06 -13.53 -13.93
CA GLY A 382 -15.65 -12.33 -14.66
C GLY A 382 -16.72 -11.88 -15.67
N SER A 383 -16.75 -10.60 -16.02
CA SER A 383 -17.77 -10.03 -16.90
C SER A 383 -17.83 -10.72 -18.28
N ASP A 384 -16.66 -11.08 -18.83
CA ASP A 384 -16.58 -11.83 -20.09
C ASP A 384 -17.02 -13.30 -19.90
N ALA A 385 -16.82 -13.89 -18.72
CA ALA A 385 -17.30 -15.23 -18.40
C ALA A 385 -18.82 -15.29 -18.29
N ILE A 386 -19.44 -14.29 -17.64
CA ILE A 386 -20.89 -14.14 -17.58
C ILE A 386 -21.48 -14.02 -18.99
N ALA A 387 -20.91 -13.15 -19.83
CA ALA A 387 -21.37 -12.98 -21.21
C ALA A 387 -21.26 -14.29 -22.02
N ARG A 388 -20.13 -15.00 -21.92
CA ARG A 388 -19.96 -16.32 -22.55
C ARG A 388 -20.98 -17.34 -22.05
N ARG A 389 -21.25 -17.38 -20.74
CA ARG A 389 -22.21 -18.32 -20.15
C ARG A 389 -23.63 -18.07 -20.67
N VAL A 390 -24.06 -16.81 -20.75
CA VAL A 390 -25.35 -16.45 -21.36
C VAL A 390 -25.39 -16.82 -22.84
N GLN A 391 -24.31 -16.61 -23.59
CA GLN A 391 -24.22 -17.04 -24.98
C GLN A 391 -24.37 -18.57 -25.14
N GLN A 392 -23.76 -19.35 -24.25
CA GLN A 392 -23.90 -20.81 -24.25
C GLN A 392 -25.35 -21.25 -23.98
N LEU A 393 -26.03 -20.61 -23.03
CA LEU A 393 -27.42 -20.93 -22.66
C LEU A 393 -28.43 -20.49 -23.72
N THR A 394 -28.25 -19.30 -24.29
CA THR A 394 -29.19 -18.72 -25.27
C THR A 394 -28.93 -19.15 -26.71
N GLY A 395 -27.71 -19.60 -27.02
CA GLY A 395 -27.25 -19.93 -28.38
C GLY A 395 -27.06 -18.70 -29.29
N GLY A 396 -27.29 -17.48 -28.79
CA GLY A 396 -27.15 -16.23 -29.54
C GLY A 396 -25.87 -15.44 -29.19
N PRO A 397 -25.48 -14.46 -30.00
CA PRO A 397 -24.28 -13.66 -29.73
C PRO A 397 -24.46 -12.76 -28.50
N VAL A 398 -23.52 -12.85 -27.55
CA VAL A 398 -23.47 -12.01 -26.34
C VAL A 398 -22.03 -11.48 -26.17
N PRO A 399 -21.68 -10.37 -26.84
CA PRO A 399 -20.30 -9.89 -26.88
C PRO A 399 -19.83 -9.26 -25.56
N ASP A 400 -20.75 -8.82 -24.70
CA ASP A 400 -20.45 -8.06 -23.50
C ASP A 400 -21.60 -8.10 -22.48
N LEU A 401 -21.34 -7.52 -21.30
CA LEU A 401 -22.31 -7.40 -20.22
C LEU A 401 -23.50 -6.50 -20.57
N ALA A 402 -23.35 -5.52 -21.48
CA ALA A 402 -24.46 -4.68 -21.91
C ALA A 402 -25.51 -5.53 -22.66
N ARG A 403 -25.07 -6.49 -23.47
CA ARG A 403 -25.97 -7.46 -24.11
C ARG A 403 -26.61 -8.41 -23.10
N VAL A 404 -25.90 -8.84 -22.06
CA VAL A 404 -26.46 -9.63 -20.95
C VAL A 404 -27.64 -8.89 -20.32
N VAL A 405 -27.45 -7.62 -19.95
CA VAL A 405 -28.50 -6.78 -19.34
C VAL A 405 -29.70 -6.59 -20.28
N ALA A 406 -29.45 -6.45 -21.59
CA ALA A 406 -30.52 -6.34 -22.57
C ALA A 406 -31.35 -7.64 -22.69
N LEU A 407 -30.70 -8.81 -22.60
CA LEU A 407 -31.36 -10.12 -22.63
C LEU A 407 -32.11 -10.43 -21.33
N PHE A 408 -31.63 -9.93 -20.19
CA PHE A 408 -32.30 -10.10 -18.90
C PHE A 408 -33.75 -9.61 -18.92
N LYS A 409 -34.01 -8.51 -19.65
CA LYS A 409 -35.35 -7.90 -19.78
C LYS A 409 -36.22 -8.57 -20.86
N SER A 410 -35.76 -9.64 -21.50
CA SER A 410 -36.50 -10.32 -22.56
C SER A 410 -37.29 -11.51 -22.02
N ASP A 411 -38.51 -11.70 -22.52
CA ASP A 411 -39.39 -12.79 -22.07
C ASP A 411 -38.80 -14.18 -22.38
N ASP A 412 -38.05 -14.31 -23.48
CA ASP A 412 -37.53 -15.61 -23.94
C ASP A 412 -36.20 -16.02 -23.29
N CYS A 413 -35.37 -15.05 -22.89
CA CYS A 413 -34.01 -15.31 -22.37
C CYS A 413 -33.81 -14.91 -20.91
N GLY A 414 -34.74 -14.16 -20.29
CA GLY A 414 -34.57 -13.62 -18.93
C GLY A 414 -34.18 -14.67 -17.90
N THR A 415 -34.88 -15.80 -17.85
CA THR A 415 -34.59 -16.90 -16.91
C THR A 415 -33.22 -17.54 -17.15
N LEU A 416 -32.76 -17.64 -18.41
CA LEU A 416 -31.42 -18.15 -18.72
C LEU A 416 -30.33 -17.16 -18.29
N VAL A 417 -30.61 -15.86 -18.36
CA VAL A 417 -29.70 -14.84 -17.84
C VAL A 417 -29.65 -14.88 -16.31
N GLU A 418 -30.80 -15.03 -15.65
CA GLU A 418 -30.86 -15.22 -14.19
C GLU A 418 -30.04 -16.42 -13.73
N GLU A 419 -30.12 -17.55 -14.44
CA GLU A 419 -29.30 -18.74 -14.18
C GLU A 419 -27.80 -18.43 -14.25
N ALA A 420 -27.33 -17.81 -15.35
CA ALA A 420 -25.92 -17.43 -15.50
C ALA A 420 -25.44 -16.43 -14.43
N LEU A 421 -26.27 -15.44 -14.08
CA LEU A 421 -25.96 -14.46 -13.03
C LEU A 421 -25.91 -15.12 -11.65
N THR A 422 -26.79 -16.08 -11.38
CA THR A 422 -26.79 -16.84 -10.14
C THR A 422 -25.53 -17.69 -10.02
N GLU A 423 -25.16 -18.43 -11.07
CA GLU A 423 -23.93 -19.23 -11.09
C GLU A 423 -22.67 -18.38 -10.85
N ALA A 424 -22.58 -17.23 -11.53
CA ALA A 424 -21.46 -16.29 -11.36
C ALA A 424 -21.43 -15.68 -9.96
N GLY A 425 -22.59 -15.29 -9.43
CA GLY A 425 -22.72 -14.74 -8.09
C GLY A 425 -22.35 -15.76 -7.01
N GLU A 426 -22.76 -17.03 -7.16
CA GLU A 426 -22.34 -18.11 -6.27
C GLU A 426 -20.83 -18.36 -6.33
N ALA A 427 -20.24 -18.35 -7.53
CA ALA A 427 -18.79 -18.50 -7.68
C ALA A 427 -18.02 -17.37 -6.98
N LEU A 428 -18.42 -16.10 -7.19
CA LEU A 428 -17.84 -14.97 -6.47
C LEU A 428 -18.09 -15.05 -4.96
N GLY A 429 -19.27 -15.51 -4.54
CA GLY A 429 -19.55 -15.75 -3.12
C GLY A 429 -18.61 -16.79 -2.50
N ARG A 430 -18.29 -17.90 -3.20
CA ARG A 430 -17.27 -18.87 -2.76
C ARG A 430 -15.89 -18.22 -2.65
N GLY A 431 -15.48 -17.44 -3.66
CA GLY A 431 -14.19 -16.73 -3.64
C GLY A 431 -14.09 -15.71 -2.49
N ILE A 432 -15.17 -14.98 -2.22
CA ILE A 432 -15.23 -14.09 -1.05
C ILE A 432 -15.16 -14.92 0.23
N ALA A 433 -15.90 -16.02 0.37
CA ALA A 433 -15.81 -16.87 1.56
C ALA A 433 -14.39 -17.40 1.83
N ASP A 434 -13.65 -17.79 0.79
CA ASP A 434 -12.25 -18.18 0.92
C ASP A 434 -11.41 -17.03 1.48
N LEU A 435 -11.60 -15.81 0.96
CA LEU A 435 -10.95 -14.61 1.47
C LEU A 435 -11.32 -14.34 2.94
N LEU A 436 -12.60 -14.48 3.31
CA LEU A 436 -13.06 -14.30 4.69
C LEU A 436 -12.44 -15.32 5.64
N ASN A 437 -12.36 -16.58 5.22
CA ASN A 437 -11.79 -17.65 6.03
C ASN A 437 -10.27 -17.52 6.21
N LEU A 438 -9.57 -16.94 5.24
CA LEU A 438 -8.11 -16.80 5.26
C LEU A 438 -7.64 -15.50 5.90
N ALA A 439 -8.30 -14.38 5.59
CA ALA A 439 -7.88 -13.04 6.00
C ALA A 439 -8.78 -12.42 7.09
N ASN A 440 -10.02 -12.89 7.23
CA ASN A 440 -11.02 -12.39 8.17
C ASN A 440 -11.06 -10.84 8.28
N PRO A 441 -11.24 -10.13 7.15
CA PRO A 441 -11.34 -8.67 7.17
C PRO A 441 -12.63 -8.22 7.87
N GLU A 442 -12.63 -7.00 8.41
CA GLU A 442 -13.83 -6.35 8.95
C GLU A 442 -14.81 -5.99 7.82
N ARG A 443 -14.29 -5.71 6.62
CA ARG A 443 -15.05 -5.27 5.46
C ARG A 443 -14.51 -5.82 4.15
N VAL A 444 -15.42 -6.10 3.22
CA VAL A 444 -15.12 -6.31 1.80
C VAL A 444 -15.79 -5.20 1.01
N VAL A 445 -15.03 -4.46 0.22
CA VAL A 445 -15.55 -3.51 -0.76
C VAL A 445 -15.48 -4.14 -2.14
N LEU A 446 -16.63 -4.51 -2.70
CA LEU A 446 -16.77 -5.07 -4.03
C LEU A 446 -16.99 -3.94 -5.05
N TYR A 447 -15.95 -3.66 -5.83
CA TYR A 447 -15.96 -2.75 -6.96
C TYR A 447 -16.32 -3.53 -8.23
N GLY A 448 -17.32 -3.11 -8.99
CA GLY A 448 -17.63 -3.76 -10.27
C GLY A 448 -18.60 -3.00 -11.18
N PRO A 449 -19.01 -3.57 -12.32
CA PRO A 449 -19.94 -2.91 -13.23
C PRO A 449 -21.25 -2.58 -12.51
N GLU A 450 -21.76 -1.35 -12.68
CA GLU A 450 -22.98 -0.89 -12.00
C GLU A 450 -24.16 -1.85 -12.20
N ALA A 451 -24.25 -2.47 -13.37
CA ALA A 451 -25.26 -3.47 -13.70
C ALA A 451 -25.24 -4.75 -12.85
N LEU A 452 -24.15 -5.03 -12.13
CA LEU A 452 -23.98 -6.20 -11.27
C LEU A 452 -23.89 -5.84 -9.78
N VAL A 453 -23.43 -4.63 -9.45
CA VAL A 453 -23.10 -4.27 -8.05
C VAL A 453 -23.92 -3.10 -7.51
N SER A 454 -24.87 -2.54 -8.27
CA SER A 454 -25.73 -1.47 -7.77
C SER A 454 -26.76 -1.98 -6.76
N GLU A 455 -26.95 -1.25 -5.66
CA GLU A 455 -28.04 -1.49 -4.70
C GLU A 455 -29.38 -0.89 -5.18
N ASP A 456 -29.39 -0.10 -6.27
CA ASP A 456 -30.61 0.37 -6.93
C ASP A 456 -31.17 -0.74 -7.84
N HIS A 457 -31.79 -1.74 -7.22
CA HIS A 457 -32.34 -2.91 -7.91
C HIS A 457 -33.53 -2.59 -8.82
N GLU A 458 -34.24 -1.49 -8.59
CA GLU A 458 -35.30 -1.03 -9.51
C GLU A 458 -34.70 -0.65 -10.86
N ARG A 459 -33.55 0.03 -10.85
CA ARG A 459 -32.83 0.41 -12.06
C ARG A 459 -31.99 -0.73 -12.64
N PHE A 460 -31.41 -1.57 -11.78
CA PHE A 460 -30.49 -2.64 -12.12
C PHE A 460 -30.93 -4.00 -11.53
N PRO A 461 -32.02 -4.61 -12.04
CA PRO A 461 -32.55 -5.85 -11.47
C PRO A 461 -31.62 -7.05 -11.63
N ALA A 462 -30.72 -7.04 -12.61
CA ALA A 462 -29.67 -8.05 -12.74
C ALA A 462 -28.69 -8.04 -11.55
N ALA A 463 -28.44 -6.87 -10.95
CA ALA A 463 -27.60 -6.74 -9.77
C ALA A 463 -28.24 -7.42 -8.55
N GLU A 464 -29.57 -7.37 -8.42
CA GLU A 464 -30.28 -8.04 -7.32
C GLU A 464 -30.01 -9.56 -7.33
N VAL A 465 -30.18 -10.19 -8.50
CA VAL A 465 -29.97 -11.64 -8.68
C VAL A 465 -28.52 -12.01 -8.37
N PHE A 466 -27.58 -11.26 -8.95
CA PHE A 466 -26.15 -11.51 -8.76
C PHE A 466 -25.73 -11.31 -7.30
N LEU A 467 -26.04 -10.17 -6.68
CA LEU A 467 -25.65 -9.85 -5.30
C LEU A 467 -26.35 -10.75 -4.27
N ALA A 468 -27.59 -11.16 -4.52
CA ALA A 468 -28.27 -12.13 -3.66
C ALA A 468 -27.51 -13.47 -3.63
N ALA A 469 -27.05 -13.95 -4.79
CA ALA A 469 -26.23 -15.16 -4.88
C ALA A 469 -24.86 -14.98 -4.22
N VAL A 470 -24.18 -13.84 -4.43
CA VAL A 470 -22.91 -13.50 -3.77
C VAL A 470 -23.05 -13.55 -2.25
N ARG A 471 -24.01 -12.80 -1.69
CA ARG A 471 -24.23 -12.68 -0.24
C ARG A 471 -24.60 -14.01 0.39
N ARG A 472 -25.52 -14.77 -0.23
CA ARG A 472 -25.92 -16.08 0.25
C ARG A 472 -24.73 -17.04 0.27
N CYS A 473 -24.04 -17.16 -0.85
CA CYS A 473 -22.98 -18.15 -0.98
C CYS A 473 -21.76 -17.79 -0.12
N SER A 474 -21.40 -16.51 0.00
CA SER A 474 -20.32 -16.08 0.91
C SER A 474 -20.65 -16.39 2.37
N THR A 475 -21.90 -16.18 2.80
CA THR A 475 -22.36 -16.47 4.16
C THR A 475 -22.40 -17.98 4.45
N GLU A 476 -22.85 -18.79 3.48
CA GLU A 476 -22.95 -20.25 3.61
C GLU A 476 -21.57 -20.92 3.77
N HIS A 477 -20.54 -20.39 3.11
CA HIS A 477 -19.20 -20.98 3.07
C HIS A 477 -18.20 -20.31 4.03
N ALA A 478 -18.52 -19.16 4.60
CA ALA A 478 -17.71 -18.52 5.63
C ALA A 478 -17.86 -19.22 6.98
N PHE A 479 -16.76 -19.41 7.69
CA PHE A 479 -16.72 -20.10 8.97
C PHE A 479 -17.08 -19.18 10.13
N SER A 480 -18.03 -19.61 10.96
CA SER A 480 -18.34 -18.96 12.25
C SER A 480 -18.64 -17.46 12.08
N THR A 481 -17.94 -16.59 12.81
CA THR A 481 -18.13 -15.13 12.77
C THR A 481 -17.53 -14.46 11.53
N ALA A 482 -16.76 -15.17 10.70
CA ALA A 482 -16.23 -14.59 9.45
C ALA A 482 -17.35 -14.18 8.48
N ARG A 483 -18.53 -14.80 8.60
CA ARG A 483 -19.74 -14.45 7.82
C ARG A 483 -20.37 -13.12 8.20
N ASP A 484 -19.98 -12.54 9.35
CA ASP A 484 -20.53 -11.28 9.85
C ASP A 484 -19.83 -10.06 9.22
N VAL A 485 -19.02 -10.29 8.19
CA VAL A 485 -18.32 -9.24 7.43
C VAL A 485 -19.30 -8.23 6.83
N VAL A 486 -18.88 -6.97 6.81
CA VAL A 486 -19.63 -5.93 6.08
C VAL A 486 -19.24 -6.00 4.60
N LEU A 487 -20.17 -6.41 3.74
CA LEU A 487 -20.00 -6.33 2.28
C LEU A 487 -20.57 -5.02 1.75
N VAL A 488 -19.69 -4.17 1.23
CA VAL A 488 -20.02 -2.89 0.60
C VAL A 488 -19.84 -3.03 -0.91
N THR A 489 -20.76 -2.48 -1.70
CA THR A 489 -20.71 -2.53 -3.16
C THR A 489 -20.51 -1.13 -3.73
N ARG A 490 -19.71 -1.03 -4.80
CA ARG A 490 -19.42 0.25 -5.47
C ARG A 490 -19.28 0.05 -6.99
N PRO A 491 -19.88 0.93 -7.80
CA PRO A 491 -19.57 0.97 -9.22
C PRO A 491 -18.07 1.19 -9.45
N TYR A 492 -17.49 0.45 -10.38
CA TYR A 492 -16.10 0.60 -10.79
C TYR A 492 -16.02 1.27 -12.16
N GLU A 493 -15.50 2.49 -12.16
CA GLU A 493 -15.28 3.28 -13.36
C GLU A 493 -13.79 3.53 -13.57
N ASP A 494 -13.40 3.76 -14.82
CA ASP A 494 -11.99 3.92 -15.17
C ASP A 494 -11.35 5.19 -14.59
N GLU A 495 -12.16 6.22 -14.32
CA GLU A 495 -11.70 7.39 -13.57
C GLU A 495 -11.37 7.04 -12.12
N LEU A 496 -12.17 6.17 -11.48
CA LEU A 496 -11.91 5.72 -10.12
C LEU A 496 -10.59 4.96 -10.03
N GLY A 497 -10.31 4.10 -11.00
CA GLY A 497 -8.99 3.43 -11.10
C GLY A 497 -7.84 4.41 -11.36
N ALA A 498 -8.03 5.44 -12.20
CA ALA A 498 -7.02 6.49 -12.36
C ALA A 498 -6.78 7.27 -11.05
N ARG A 499 -7.83 7.57 -10.28
CA ARG A 499 -7.72 8.16 -8.93
C ARG A 499 -7.02 7.21 -7.96
N ALA A 500 -7.24 5.90 -8.08
CA ALA A 500 -6.57 4.90 -7.28
C ALA A 500 -5.06 4.90 -7.55
N ALA A 501 -4.65 4.97 -8.82
CA ALA A 501 -3.26 5.16 -9.19
C ALA A 501 -2.65 6.42 -8.56
N ALA A 502 -3.36 7.56 -8.58
CA ALA A 502 -2.92 8.77 -7.90
C ALA A 502 -2.77 8.59 -6.38
N ALA A 503 -3.70 7.87 -5.74
CA ALA A 503 -3.63 7.56 -4.30
C ALA A 503 -2.39 6.73 -3.94
N VAL A 504 -1.99 5.78 -4.81
CA VAL A 504 -0.74 5.03 -4.64
C VAL A 504 0.47 5.97 -4.69
N ALA A 505 0.48 6.96 -5.60
CA ALA A 505 1.55 7.95 -5.67
C ALA A 505 1.62 8.79 -4.39
N TRP A 506 0.48 9.32 -3.93
CA TRP A 506 0.40 10.04 -2.65
C TRP A 506 0.97 9.21 -1.50
N ASN A 507 0.48 8.00 -1.29
CA ASN A 507 0.87 7.18 -0.14
C ASN A 507 2.33 6.74 -0.12
N ARG A 508 3.01 6.71 -1.28
CA ARG A 508 4.36 6.16 -1.40
C ARG A 508 5.44 7.19 -1.65
N LEU A 509 5.09 8.26 -2.33
CA LEU A 509 6.03 9.31 -2.69
C LEU A 509 5.96 10.49 -1.71
N ASP A 510 4.83 10.67 -1.02
CA ASP A 510 4.59 11.73 -0.03
C ASP A 510 4.76 11.22 1.42
N GLN A 511 5.77 10.36 1.67
CA GLN A 511 6.07 9.85 3.01
C GLN A 511 7.05 10.76 3.76
N ASP A 512 6.60 11.95 4.14
CA ASP A 512 7.32 12.90 5.03
C ASP A 512 6.64 13.08 6.41
#